data_AF-A0A423G3S4-F1
#
_entry.id   AF-A0A423G3S4-F1
#
_cell.length_a   1.000
_cell.length_b   1.000
_cell.length_c   1.000
_cell.angle_alpha   90.00
_cell.angle_beta   90.00
_cell.angle_gamma   90.00
#
_symmetry.space_group_name_H-M   'P 1'
#
loop_
_entity.id
_entity.type
_entity.pdbx_description
1 polymer ?
#
loop_
_entity_poly.entity_id
_entity_poly.type
_entity_poly.pdbx_seq_one_letter_code
_entity_poly.pdbx_strand_id
1 'polypeptide(L)'
;MKVIQELHEYEDGLRPPPPSPAHAWEDGKWVFNDERAAELLRQEVERLSACVDAAADSARRTLVGDPLRALEYQQAAVQAQAFKDEGYPKKAVPLAVSAWVVRGRTARQAADQILAKATECEATLLALREVRLKAKARIQGHLAKGHADLANQAADEVLAAIRALTVRA
;
A
#
# COMPACT_ATOMS: atom_id res chain seq x y z
N MET A 1 18.56 30.25 -42.23
CA MET A 1 17.32 30.20 -41.41
C MET A 1 17.73 30.44 -39.96
N LYS A 2 17.36 31.58 -39.36
CA LYS A 2 17.70 31.87 -37.95
C LYS A 2 16.65 31.21 -37.07
N VAL A 3 17.07 30.26 -36.23
CA VAL A 3 16.23 29.70 -35.18
C VAL A 3 15.99 30.81 -34.16
N ILE A 4 14.74 31.22 -33.97
CA ILE A 4 14.36 32.12 -32.87
C ILE A 4 14.37 31.24 -31.63
N GLN A 5 15.30 31.47 -30.71
CA GLN A 5 15.24 30.86 -29.38
C GLN A 5 14.02 31.43 -28.66
N GLU A 6 13.09 30.57 -28.26
CA GLU A 6 11.99 30.96 -27.39
C GLU A 6 12.57 31.32 -26.01
N LEU A 7 12.53 32.61 -25.69
CA LEU A 7 12.91 33.13 -24.38
C LEU A 7 11.66 33.22 -23.51
N HIS A 8 11.76 32.71 -22.29
CA HIS A 8 10.71 32.81 -21.28
C HIS A 8 11.09 33.88 -20.27
N GLU A 9 10.08 34.60 -19.77
CA GLU A 9 10.24 35.58 -18.70
C GLU A 9 10.28 34.85 -17.35
N TYR A 10 11.33 35.13 -16.58
CA TYR A 10 11.48 34.72 -15.18
C TYR A 10 11.80 35.95 -14.35
N GLU A 11 11.74 35.84 -13.01
CA GLU A 11 11.98 36.97 -12.09
C GLU A 11 13.30 37.71 -12.36
N ASP A 12 14.36 37.00 -12.78
CA ASP A 12 15.68 37.55 -13.07
C ASP A 12 15.90 37.91 -14.56
N GLY A 13 14.84 37.91 -15.38
CA GLY A 13 14.86 38.31 -16.78
C GLY A 13 14.56 37.19 -17.79
N LEU A 14 14.79 37.50 -19.07
CA LEU A 14 14.51 36.61 -20.19
C LEU A 14 15.61 35.56 -20.38
N ARG A 15 15.25 34.27 -20.39
CA ARG A 15 16.19 33.16 -20.65
C ARG A 15 15.53 32.00 -21.41
N PRO A 16 16.30 31.16 -22.12
CA PRO A 16 15.77 29.94 -22.74
C PRO A 16 15.15 29.01 -21.69
N PRO A 17 14.22 28.11 -22.06
CA PRO A 17 13.69 27.12 -21.13
C PRO A 17 14.80 26.22 -20.58
N PRO A 18 14.72 25.79 -19.31
CA PRO A 18 15.66 24.83 -18.75
C PRO A 18 15.55 23.49 -19.48
N PRO A 19 16.68 22.77 -19.71
CA PRO A 19 16.64 21.43 -20.30
C PRO A 19 15.88 20.43 -19.42
N SER A 20 15.89 20.63 -18.09
CA SER A 20 15.10 19.86 -17.14
C SER A 20 14.94 20.61 -15.82
N PRO A 21 14.02 20.20 -14.92
CA PRO A 21 13.87 20.77 -13.59
C PRO A 21 15.11 20.66 -12.70
N ALA A 22 16.07 19.79 -13.04
CA ALA A 22 17.34 19.64 -12.31
C ALA A 22 18.37 20.72 -12.68
N HIS A 23 18.14 21.53 -13.71
CA HIS A 23 19.05 22.60 -14.09
C HIS A 23 18.77 23.89 -13.31
N ALA A 24 19.85 24.56 -12.90
CA ALA A 24 19.84 25.89 -12.32
C ALA A 24 20.43 26.89 -13.33
N TRP A 25 19.97 28.14 -13.29
CA TRP A 25 20.50 29.21 -14.13
C TRP A 25 21.64 29.89 -13.38
N GLU A 26 22.86 29.73 -13.87
CA GLU A 26 24.08 30.24 -13.24
C GLU A 26 24.94 30.90 -14.31
N ASP A 27 25.39 32.12 -14.07
CA ASP A 27 26.29 32.88 -14.97
C ASP A 27 25.86 32.89 -16.45
N GLY A 28 24.55 33.03 -16.69
CA GLY A 28 24.00 33.12 -18.04
C GLY A 28 23.88 31.79 -18.79
N LYS A 29 23.99 30.65 -18.10
CA LYS A 29 23.85 29.30 -18.68
C LYS A 29 23.06 28.37 -17.75
N TRP A 30 22.48 27.32 -18.33
CA TRP A 30 21.90 26.21 -17.57
C TRP A 30 23.00 25.27 -17.08
N VAL A 31 23.07 25.05 -15.77
CA VAL A 31 24.01 24.14 -15.11
C VAL A 31 23.22 23.03 -14.42
N PHE A 32 23.62 21.77 -14.62
CA PHE A 32 22.99 20.63 -13.95
C PHE A 32 23.33 20.65 -12.46
N ASN A 33 22.33 20.51 -11.59
CA ASN A 33 22.51 20.49 -10.15
C ASN A 33 22.19 19.09 -9.60
N ASP A 34 23.22 18.37 -9.15
CA ASP A 34 23.12 17.01 -8.63
C ASP A 34 22.25 16.92 -7.36
N GLU A 35 22.34 17.91 -6.47
CA GLU A 35 21.54 17.95 -5.24
C GLU A 35 20.06 18.12 -5.55
N ARG A 36 19.74 19.00 -6.51
CA ARG A 36 18.37 19.22 -7.00
C ARG A 36 17.84 17.99 -7.71
N ALA A 37 18.66 17.33 -8.53
CA ALA A 37 18.28 16.07 -9.16
C ALA A 37 17.96 14.98 -8.13
N ALA A 38 18.78 14.85 -7.08
CA ALA A 38 18.57 13.89 -6.01
C ALA A 38 17.32 14.20 -5.18
N GLU A 39 17.01 15.48 -4.93
CA GLU A 39 15.79 15.90 -4.24
C GLU A 39 14.54 15.60 -5.06
N LEU A 40 14.53 15.96 -6.35
CA LEU A 40 13.41 15.63 -7.26
C LEU A 40 13.16 14.12 -7.31
N LEU A 41 14.23 13.31 -7.31
CA LEU A 41 14.13 11.87 -7.27
C LEU A 41 13.48 11.37 -5.97
N ARG A 42 13.90 11.89 -4.81
CA ARG A 42 13.31 11.55 -3.50
C ARG A 42 11.82 11.88 -3.47
N GLN A 43 11.46 13.10 -3.88
CA GLN A 43 10.07 13.55 -3.93
C GLN A 43 9.21 12.64 -4.81
N GLU A 44 9.72 12.19 -5.95
CA GLU A 44 8.97 11.29 -6.83
C GLU A 44 8.82 9.88 -6.25
N VAL A 45 9.85 9.35 -5.58
CA VAL A 45 9.76 8.08 -4.83
C VAL A 45 8.70 8.18 -3.74
N GLU A 46 8.70 9.28 -2.99
CA GLU A 46 7.74 9.53 -1.90
C GLU A 46 6.32 9.66 -2.43
N ARG A 47 6.12 10.43 -3.50
CA ARG A 47 4.81 10.63 -4.14
C ARG A 47 4.22 9.30 -4.60
N LEU A 48 4.96 8.51 -5.38
CA LEU A 48 4.49 7.22 -5.87
C LEU A 48 4.26 6.23 -4.72
N SER A 49 5.16 6.20 -3.73
CA SER A 49 4.99 5.36 -2.55
C SER A 49 3.73 5.71 -1.76
N ALA A 50 3.44 6.99 -1.59
CA ALA A 50 2.25 7.48 -0.90
C ALA A 50 0.97 7.08 -1.65
N CYS A 51 0.96 7.12 -2.98
CA CYS A 51 -0.16 6.62 -3.77
C CYS A 51 -0.44 5.13 -3.51
N VAL A 52 0.60 4.29 -3.49
CA VAL A 52 0.47 2.86 -3.20
C VAL A 52 -0.02 2.62 -1.77
N ASP A 53 0.54 3.36 -0.80
CA ASP A 53 0.15 3.25 0.61
C ASP A 53 -1.32 3.66 0.80
N ALA A 54 -1.76 4.78 0.21
CA ALA A 54 -3.15 5.23 0.27
C ALA A 54 -4.15 4.22 -0.33
N ALA A 55 -3.79 3.60 -1.46
CA ALA A 55 -4.60 2.55 -2.08
C ALA A 55 -4.69 1.31 -1.19
N ALA A 56 -3.57 0.90 -0.59
CA ALA A 56 -3.56 -0.23 0.35
C ALA A 56 -4.39 0.07 1.61
N ASP A 57 -4.33 1.29 2.15
CA ASP A 57 -5.14 1.71 3.30
C ASP A 57 -6.64 1.67 2.98
N SER A 58 -7.01 2.14 1.78
CA SER A 58 -8.38 2.01 1.30
C SER A 58 -8.81 0.55 1.16
N ALA A 59 -7.94 -0.30 0.62
CA ALA A 59 -8.21 -1.73 0.51
C ALA A 59 -8.41 -2.39 1.88
N ARG A 60 -7.61 -2.05 2.91
CA ARG A 60 -7.81 -2.59 4.27
C ARG A 60 -9.18 -2.24 4.83
N ARG A 61 -9.64 -1.00 4.63
CA ARG A 61 -10.98 -0.58 5.06
C ARG A 61 -12.08 -1.38 4.37
N THR A 62 -11.93 -1.70 3.08
CA THR A 62 -12.89 -2.54 2.36
C THR A 62 -12.86 -3.99 2.82
N LEU A 63 -11.67 -4.57 2.96
CA LEU A 63 -11.46 -5.99 3.26
C LEU A 63 -11.86 -6.37 4.69
N VAL A 64 -11.52 -5.51 5.66
CA VAL A 64 -11.71 -5.81 7.09
C VAL A 64 -12.94 -5.07 7.66
N GLY A 65 -13.33 -3.96 7.03
CA GLY A 65 -14.41 -3.11 7.50
C GLY A 65 -14.01 -2.32 8.74
N ASP A 66 -14.90 -2.31 9.73
CA ASP A 66 -14.72 -1.59 10.98
C ASP A 66 -13.51 -2.13 11.81
N PRO A 67 -12.56 -1.27 12.21
CA PRO A 67 -11.38 -1.69 12.97
C PRO A 67 -11.67 -2.25 14.37
N LEU A 68 -12.71 -1.75 15.06
CA LEU A 68 -13.08 -2.28 16.38
C LEU A 68 -13.67 -3.67 16.24
N ARG A 69 -14.53 -3.88 15.24
CA ARG A 69 -15.03 -5.21 14.91
C ARG A 69 -13.89 -6.15 14.53
N ALA A 70 -12.89 -5.69 13.77
CA ALA A 70 -11.71 -6.51 13.46
C ALA A 70 -10.98 -6.99 14.72
N LEU A 71 -10.83 -6.10 15.70
CA LEU A 71 -10.20 -6.41 16.99
C LEU A 71 -11.04 -7.41 17.80
N GLU A 72 -12.36 -7.27 17.83
CA GLU A 72 -13.27 -8.23 18.47
C GLU A 72 -13.11 -9.63 17.86
N TYR A 73 -13.06 -9.71 16.52
CA TYR A 73 -12.85 -10.96 15.80
C TYR A 73 -11.48 -11.58 16.08
N GLN A 74 -10.44 -10.76 16.19
CA GLN A 74 -9.10 -11.23 16.56
C GLN A 74 -9.09 -11.81 17.99
N GLN A 75 -9.73 -11.14 18.95
CA GLN A 75 -9.87 -11.64 20.31
C GLN A 75 -10.68 -12.95 20.36
N ALA A 76 -11.76 -13.05 19.57
CA ALA A 76 -12.53 -14.28 19.42
C ALA A 76 -11.69 -15.43 18.85
N ALA A 77 -10.80 -15.14 17.89
CA ALA A 77 -9.89 -16.13 17.32
C ALA A 77 -8.89 -16.65 18.36
N VAL A 78 -8.32 -15.78 19.21
CA VAL A 78 -7.45 -16.20 20.32
C VAL A 78 -8.19 -17.14 21.28
N GLN A 79 -9.42 -16.80 21.68
CA GLN A 79 -10.22 -17.65 22.57
C GLN A 79 -10.61 -18.98 21.89
N ALA A 80 -10.96 -18.95 20.60
CA ALA A 80 -11.27 -20.15 19.83
C ALA A 80 -10.06 -21.08 19.68
N GLN A 81 -8.87 -20.52 19.52
CA GLN A 81 -7.63 -21.29 19.43
C GLN A 81 -7.32 -21.97 20.77
N ALA A 82 -7.39 -21.25 21.90
CA ALA A 82 -7.22 -21.84 23.22
C ALA A 82 -8.23 -22.97 23.49
N PHE A 83 -9.50 -22.76 23.12
CA PHE A 83 -10.54 -23.79 23.23
C PHE A 83 -10.24 -25.04 22.39
N LYS A 84 -9.69 -24.86 21.18
CA LYS A 84 -9.24 -25.95 20.30
C LYS A 84 -8.04 -26.68 20.88
N ASP A 85 -7.06 -25.95 21.41
CA ASP A 85 -5.83 -26.52 22.00
C ASP A 85 -6.12 -27.36 23.24
N GLU A 86 -7.16 -27.02 24.02
CA GLU A 86 -7.68 -27.82 25.13
C GLU A 86 -8.54 -29.03 24.69
N GLY A 87 -8.71 -29.24 23.38
CA GLY A 87 -9.49 -30.37 22.86
C GLY A 87 -11.00 -30.15 22.87
N TYR A 88 -11.46 -28.89 22.85
CA TYR A 88 -12.88 -28.50 22.83
C TYR A 88 -13.68 -28.96 24.07
N PRO A 89 -13.28 -28.57 25.30
CA PRO A 89 -13.94 -29.01 26.53
C PRO A 89 -15.41 -28.57 26.63
N LYS A 90 -16.34 -29.53 26.73
CA LYS A 90 -17.79 -29.26 26.76
C LYS A 90 -18.26 -28.36 27.92
N LYS A 91 -17.53 -28.34 29.04
CA LYS A 91 -17.90 -27.61 30.27
C LYS A 91 -17.25 -26.22 30.37
N ALA A 92 -16.34 -25.88 29.46
CA ALA A 92 -15.54 -24.66 29.51
C ALA A 92 -15.48 -24.02 28.11
N VAL A 93 -16.65 -23.77 27.52
CA VAL A 93 -16.73 -23.10 26.22
C VAL A 93 -16.55 -21.58 26.42
N PRO A 94 -15.58 -20.92 25.76
CA PRO A 94 -15.43 -19.47 25.89
C PRO A 94 -16.66 -18.71 25.43
N LEU A 95 -16.87 -17.52 26.01
CA LEU A 95 -18.02 -16.66 25.66
C LEU A 95 -17.99 -16.25 24.19
N ALA A 96 -16.82 -15.94 23.63
CA ALA A 96 -16.70 -15.58 22.22
C ALA A 96 -17.13 -16.72 21.28
N VAL A 97 -16.78 -17.96 21.62
CA VAL A 97 -17.23 -19.16 20.87
C VAL A 97 -18.73 -19.36 21.06
N SER A 98 -19.23 -19.24 22.29
CA SER A 98 -20.64 -19.40 22.63
C SER A 98 -21.55 -18.40 21.91
N ALA A 99 -21.12 -17.14 21.79
CA ALA A 99 -21.84 -16.10 21.06
C ALA A 99 -22.02 -16.45 19.56
N TRP A 100 -21.14 -17.30 19.02
CA TRP A 100 -21.19 -17.77 17.63
C TRP A 100 -21.94 -19.11 17.46
N VAL A 101 -22.35 -19.75 18.57
CA VAL A 101 -23.23 -20.93 18.59
C VAL A 101 -24.66 -20.50 18.25
N VAL A 102 -24.86 -20.11 16.99
CA VAL A 102 -26.17 -19.74 16.43
C VAL A 102 -26.61 -20.79 15.40
N ARG A 103 -27.92 -21.02 15.30
CA ARG A 103 -28.56 -21.88 14.27
C ARG A 103 -28.11 -23.36 14.30
N GLY A 104 -27.96 -23.96 15.49
CA GLY A 104 -27.71 -25.40 15.62
C GLY A 104 -26.26 -25.84 15.43
N ARG A 105 -25.30 -24.90 15.33
CA ARG A 105 -23.87 -25.21 15.34
C ARG A 105 -23.43 -25.72 16.71
N THR A 106 -22.46 -26.61 16.73
CA THR A 106 -21.75 -26.99 17.97
C THR A 106 -20.68 -25.94 18.32
N ALA A 107 -20.26 -25.90 19.58
CA ALA A 107 -19.14 -25.05 20.02
C ALA A 107 -17.85 -25.32 19.21
N ARG A 108 -17.59 -26.59 18.87
CA ARG A 108 -16.46 -26.97 18.01
C ARG A 108 -16.57 -26.36 16.62
N GLN A 109 -17.72 -26.51 15.95
CA GLN A 109 -17.93 -25.91 14.63
C GLN A 109 -17.86 -24.38 14.67
N ALA A 110 -18.36 -23.75 15.73
CA ALA A 110 -18.26 -22.31 15.92
C ALA A 110 -16.79 -21.87 16.04
N ALA A 111 -16.00 -22.54 16.89
CA ALA A 111 -14.57 -22.26 17.04
C ALA A 111 -13.80 -22.46 15.72
N ASP A 112 -14.03 -23.58 15.03
CA ASP A 112 -13.37 -23.87 13.75
C ASP A 112 -13.71 -22.83 12.67
N GLN A 113 -14.95 -22.32 12.64
CA GLN A 113 -15.35 -21.25 11.72
C GLN A 113 -14.73 -19.91 12.06
N ILE A 114 -14.63 -19.56 13.35
CA ILE A 114 -13.94 -18.34 13.80
C ILE A 114 -12.49 -18.40 13.35
N LEU A 115 -11.81 -19.53 13.58
CA LEU A 115 -10.40 -19.72 13.18
C LEU A 115 -10.23 -19.67 11.67
N ALA A 116 -11.09 -20.34 10.89
CA ALA A 116 -11.02 -20.31 9.44
C ALA A 116 -11.15 -18.88 8.89
N LYS A 117 -12.10 -18.09 9.42
CA LYS A 117 -12.27 -16.68 9.04
C LYS A 117 -11.06 -15.83 9.43
N ALA A 118 -10.48 -16.08 10.60
CA ALA A 118 -9.28 -15.36 11.04
C ALA A 118 -8.09 -15.64 10.11
N THR A 119 -7.86 -16.90 9.74
CA THR A 119 -6.81 -17.30 8.78
C THR A 119 -7.02 -16.67 7.40
N GLU A 120 -8.26 -16.65 6.89
CA GLU A 120 -8.57 -16.02 5.60
C GLU A 120 -8.31 -14.50 5.61
N CYS A 121 -8.72 -13.83 6.69
CA CYS A 121 -8.47 -12.40 6.88
C CYS A 121 -6.96 -12.10 6.95
N GLU A 122 -6.21 -12.87 7.73
CA GLU A 122 -4.76 -12.73 7.86
C GLU A 122 -4.05 -12.96 6.52
N ALA A 123 -4.42 -14.02 5.79
CA ALA A 123 -3.85 -14.32 4.47
C ALA A 123 -4.06 -13.15 3.50
N THR A 124 -5.26 -12.57 3.49
CA THR A 124 -5.59 -11.41 2.63
C THR A 124 -4.77 -10.18 3.01
N LEU A 125 -4.64 -9.88 4.31
CA LEU A 125 -3.85 -8.75 4.79
C LEU A 125 -2.35 -8.91 4.51
N LEU A 126 -1.83 -10.13 4.62
CA LEU A 126 -0.45 -10.45 4.27
C LEU A 126 -0.20 -10.31 2.77
N ALA A 127 -1.11 -10.80 1.92
CA ALA A 127 -1.01 -10.63 0.47
C ALA A 127 -0.98 -9.15 0.08
N LEU A 128 -1.86 -8.33 0.68
CA LEU A 128 -1.87 -6.88 0.47
C LEU A 128 -0.55 -6.23 0.91
N ARG A 129 -0.01 -6.64 2.07
CA ARG A 129 1.28 -6.14 2.57
C ARG A 129 2.42 -6.48 1.62
N GLU A 130 2.47 -7.72 1.13
CA GLU A 130 3.50 -8.20 0.21
C GLU A 130 3.50 -7.41 -1.10
N VAL A 131 2.32 -7.26 -1.72
CA VAL A 131 2.13 -6.53 -2.98
C VAL A 131 2.61 -5.08 -2.84
N ARG A 132 2.23 -4.40 -1.75
CA ARG A 132 2.64 -3.02 -1.46
C ARG A 132 4.16 -2.88 -1.30
N LEU A 133 4.79 -3.76 -0.50
CA LEU A 133 6.23 -3.66 -0.23
C LEU A 133 7.06 -3.97 -1.48
N LYS A 134 6.67 -4.98 -2.27
CA LYS A 134 7.32 -5.30 -3.54
C LYS A 134 7.23 -4.14 -4.53
N ALA A 135 6.07 -3.48 -4.62
CA ALA A 135 5.91 -2.33 -5.51
C ALA A 135 6.78 -1.15 -5.10
N LYS A 136 6.86 -0.80 -3.81
CA LYS A 136 7.72 0.28 -3.31
C LYS A 136 9.20 0.03 -3.66
N ALA A 137 9.68 -1.19 -3.46
CA ALA A 137 11.04 -1.57 -3.83
C ALA A 137 11.29 -1.46 -5.35
N ARG A 138 10.33 -1.89 -6.17
CA ARG A 138 10.40 -1.81 -7.63
C ARG A 138 10.38 -0.36 -8.14
N ILE A 139 9.49 0.49 -7.62
CA ILE A 139 9.42 1.92 -7.93
C ILE A 139 10.75 2.60 -7.63
N GLN A 140 11.28 2.40 -6.43
CA GLN A 140 12.57 2.96 -6.02
C GLN A 140 13.70 2.48 -6.95
N GLY A 141 13.71 1.19 -7.30
CA GLY A 141 14.71 0.61 -8.21
C GLY A 141 14.65 1.16 -9.64
N HIS A 142 13.46 1.48 -10.16
CA HIS A 142 13.31 2.11 -11.48
C HIS A 142 13.75 3.57 -11.47
N LEU A 143 13.32 4.33 -10.46
CA LEU A 143 13.67 5.74 -10.30
C LEU A 143 15.18 5.92 -10.11
N ALA A 144 15.83 5.09 -9.29
CA ALA A 144 17.29 5.13 -9.10
C ALA A 144 18.08 4.89 -10.40
N LYS A 145 17.48 4.29 -11.42
CA LYS A 145 18.08 4.05 -12.75
C LYS A 145 17.66 5.10 -13.79
N GLY A 146 16.90 6.13 -13.39
CA GLY A 146 16.37 7.15 -14.28
C GLY A 146 15.19 6.68 -15.14
N HIS A 147 14.59 5.52 -14.84
CA HIS A 147 13.48 4.96 -15.62
C HIS A 147 12.12 5.40 -15.05
N ALA A 148 11.81 6.69 -15.16
CA ALA A 148 10.58 7.27 -14.61
C ALA A 148 9.29 6.61 -15.16
N ASP A 149 9.25 6.29 -16.46
CA ASP A 149 8.08 5.64 -17.07
C ASP A 149 7.81 4.25 -16.48
N LEU A 150 8.86 3.45 -16.27
CA LEU A 150 8.74 2.13 -15.64
C LEU A 150 8.31 2.21 -14.17
N ALA A 151 8.71 3.27 -13.46
CA ALA A 151 8.27 3.52 -12.09
C ALA A 151 6.78 3.86 -12.03
N ASN A 152 6.30 4.70 -12.94
CA ASN A 152 4.86 5.01 -13.05
C ASN A 152 4.06 3.77 -13.45
N GLN A 153 4.52 3.00 -14.44
CA GLN A 153 3.89 1.73 -14.80
C GLN A 153 3.83 0.75 -13.61
N ALA A 154 4.89 0.67 -12.81
CA ALA A 154 4.90 -0.14 -11.59
C ALA A 154 3.86 0.29 -10.56
N ALA A 155 3.67 1.60 -10.41
CA ALA A 155 2.62 2.15 -9.57
C ALA A 155 1.22 1.78 -10.12
N ASP A 156 0.97 1.96 -11.41
CA ASP A 156 -0.33 1.66 -12.01
C ASP A 156 -0.70 0.17 -11.91
N GLU A 157 0.26 -0.71 -12.17
CA GLU A 157 0.08 -2.16 -12.05
C GLU A 157 -0.27 -2.58 -10.61
N VAL A 158 0.45 -2.04 -9.61
CA VAL A 158 0.17 -2.38 -8.21
C VAL A 158 -1.19 -1.82 -7.77
N LEU A 159 -1.56 -0.62 -8.23
CA LEU A 159 -2.87 -0.05 -7.95
C LEU A 159 -3.99 -0.93 -8.52
N ALA A 160 -3.79 -1.49 -9.72
CA ALA A 160 -4.73 -2.45 -10.31
C ALA A 160 -4.78 -3.77 -9.50
N ALA A 161 -3.63 -4.29 -9.07
CA ALA A 161 -3.55 -5.50 -8.26
C ALA A 161 -4.25 -5.33 -6.89
N ILE A 162 -4.04 -4.18 -6.23
CA ILE A 162 -4.71 -3.85 -4.96
C ILE A 162 -6.23 -3.80 -5.15
N ARG A 163 -6.73 -3.17 -6.22
CA ARG A 163 -8.16 -3.16 -6.54
C ARG A 163 -8.70 -4.58 -6.75
N ALA A 164 -7.97 -5.44 -7.47
CA ALA A 164 -8.38 -6.81 -7.72
C ALA A 164 -8.48 -7.66 -6.44
N LEU A 165 -7.65 -7.39 -5.43
CA LEU A 165 -7.76 -8.05 -4.11
C LEU A 165 -9.07 -7.69 -3.40
N THR A 166 -9.56 -6.46 -3.56
CA THR A 166 -10.80 -6.01 -2.90
C THR A 166 -12.09 -6.50 -3.57
N VAL A 167 -12.05 -6.85 -4.87
CA VAL A 167 -13.23 -7.37 -5.60
C VAL A 167 -13.52 -8.84 -5.28
N ARG A 168 -12.54 -9.54 -4.68
CA ARG A 168 -12.65 -10.97 -4.34
C ARG A 168 -13.18 -11.21 -2.92
N ALA A 169 -13.32 -10.17 -2.10
CA ALA A 169 -13.83 -10.22 -0.73
C ALA A 169 -15.31 -9.85 -0.68
#